data_AF-A0A7S2YG45-F1
#
_entry.id   AF-A0A7S2YG45-F1
#
_cell.length_a   1.000
_cell.length_b   1.000
_cell.length_c   1.000
_cell.angle_alpha   90.00
_cell.angle_beta   90.00
_cell.angle_gamma   90.00
#
_symmetry.space_group_name_H-M   'P 1'
#
loop_
_entity.id
_entity.type
_entity.pdbx_description
1 polymer ?
#
loop_
_entity_poly.entity_id
_entity_poly.type
_entity_poly.pdbx_seq_one_letter_code
_entity_poly.pdbx_strand_id
1 'polypeptide(L)'
;VALVRTEAVGVLKCALDYKMVPPLCAKPVLLAIVQHKDVTRLKGLDQLVNVLAKASTGFAKELSNHFYSKLSSGLTTPESKLFATLCTNDPRVLIKKGTDVLKQAESKSTEKSVAKNLVAALLAKRQTQYFAGPAVEKESETLQLLISSKTSRWDQYRMACQAMVLGDFCYAALALNDLAESSLNEEHFLWISSLKEIAVAEALLCSSGSQAIPDASCRLHTSLSYIHHLHSTNDGTKQQGFTFQSRCIFLRLDQLDLITVIRQLTRETRLTGAVPAKNTRHHQHLMNAVRCLQSLALRFRELNQKFGLLFQSGMSTSCLVVQEEVCDFLANATQVAFSEIFGPTKPPSDRRRKKSTLLISKLMIEMDKHIVQPMKSPLEPIVRAAAMLELLEGVLTVPTPFPRDFFCPRAEPVAHLNLVPFPAENAEFGGKPDGPIECFPSICFYLQVNGKIPKSLMQNARRPIVCVFVWCRLLYSSPLDEEEDTEAPAKEAIKARIPDVRGPHNLFLLADGRFHGTLEMAPLPDEGHFVLETKVGCRDSRGAEWEVSTATDSCKILIHSSRSR
;
A
#
# COMPACT_ATOMS: atom_id res chain seq x y z
N VAL A 1 -16.64 18.82 34.10
CA VAL A 1 -16.10 17.45 34.29
C VAL A 1 -17.22 16.41 34.47
N ALA A 2 -18.27 16.68 35.26
CA ALA A 2 -19.45 15.80 35.41
C ALA A 2 -20.39 15.70 34.17
N LEU A 3 -20.07 16.36 33.07
CA LEU A 3 -20.90 16.45 31.85
C LEU A 3 -20.21 15.84 30.61
N VAL A 4 -19.20 14.99 30.81
CA VAL A 4 -18.49 14.31 29.70
C VAL A 4 -19.19 12.99 29.39
N ARG A 5 -20.33 13.08 28.71
CA ARG A 5 -21.00 11.92 28.09
C ARG A 5 -20.26 11.51 26.81
N THR A 6 -20.46 10.26 26.38
CA THR A 6 -19.97 9.65 25.12
C THR A 6 -20.12 10.55 23.88
N GLU A 7 -21.12 11.44 23.86
CA GLU A 7 -21.35 12.45 22.83
C GLU A 7 -20.17 13.43 22.68
N ALA A 8 -19.52 13.85 23.77
CA ALA A 8 -18.40 14.79 23.71
C ALA A 8 -17.18 14.19 22.98
N VAL A 9 -16.92 12.89 23.16
CA VAL A 9 -15.85 12.17 22.43
C VAL A 9 -16.18 12.08 20.94
N GLY A 10 -17.46 11.84 20.60
CA GLY A 10 -17.93 11.85 19.21
C GLY A 10 -17.83 13.22 18.55
N VAL A 11 -18.23 14.28 19.25
CA VAL A 11 -18.17 15.67 18.77
C VAL A 11 -16.73 16.14 18.60
N LEU A 12 -15.85 15.89 19.58
CA LEU A 12 -14.41 16.19 19.45
C LEU A 12 -13.76 15.42 18.31
N LYS A 13 -14.12 14.14 18.12
CA LYS A 13 -13.62 13.34 17.00
C LYS A 13 -14.06 13.95 15.67
N CYS A 14 -15.35 14.25 15.49
CA CYS A 14 -15.84 14.91 14.29
C CYS A 14 -15.11 16.24 14.06
N ALA A 15 -15.00 17.08 15.09
CA ALA A 15 -14.29 18.35 14.98
C ALA A 15 -12.81 18.19 14.57
N LEU A 16 -12.10 17.16 15.06
CA LEU A 16 -10.73 16.87 14.66
C LEU A 16 -10.63 16.27 13.25
N ASP A 17 -11.51 15.34 12.90
CA ASP A 17 -11.57 14.70 11.58
C ASP A 17 -11.87 15.73 10.46
N TYR A 18 -12.67 16.76 10.78
CA TYR A 18 -12.99 17.88 9.89
C TYR A 18 -12.08 19.11 10.08
N LYS A 19 -11.02 19.02 10.90
CA LYS A 19 -10.08 20.11 11.21
C LYS A 19 -10.74 21.41 11.74
N MET A 20 -11.91 21.29 12.37
CA MET A 20 -12.66 22.42 12.95
C MET A 20 -12.06 22.92 14.27
N VAL A 21 -11.24 22.11 14.94
CA VAL A 21 -10.57 22.47 16.20
C VAL A 21 -9.08 22.07 16.14
N PRO A 22 -8.14 22.94 16.55
CA PRO A 22 -6.74 22.57 16.67
C PRO A 22 -6.54 21.43 17.70
N PRO A 23 -5.71 20.41 17.40
CA PRO A 23 -5.43 19.28 18.32
C PRO A 23 -4.99 19.71 19.73
N LEU A 24 -4.33 20.85 19.84
CA LEU A 24 -3.83 21.42 21.10
C LEU A 24 -4.96 21.82 22.07
N CYS A 25 -6.12 22.24 21.56
CA CYS A 25 -7.26 22.65 22.38
C CYS A 25 -7.98 21.44 23.03
N ALA A 26 -7.82 20.24 22.48
CA ALA A 26 -8.39 19.00 23.01
C ALA A 26 -7.56 18.37 24.15
N LYS A 27 -6.30 18.80 24.32
CA LYS A 27 -5.31 18.21 25.23
C LYS A 27 -5.75 18.16 26.70
N PRO A 28 -6.25 19.25 27.32
CA PRO A 28 -6.61 19.24 28.75
C PRO A 28 -7.84 18.37 29.04
N VAL A 29 -8.80 18.38 28.11
CA VAL A 29 -10.06 17.63 28.21
C VAL A 29 -9.78 16.13 28.16
N LEU A 30 -8.89 15.66 27.28
CA LEU A 30 -8.53 14.24 27.25
C LEU A 30 -7.68 13.79 28.44
N LEU A 31 -6.72 14.61 28.89
CA LEU A 31 -5.93 14.27 30.08
C LEU A 31 -6.85 14.09 31.29
N ALA A 32 -7.82 14.99 31.48
CA ALA A 32 -8.85 14.87 32.52
C ALA A 32 -9.73 13.61 32.33
N ILE A 33 -10.08 13.26 31.10
CA ILE A 33 -10.85 12.04 30.79
C ILE A 33 -10.05 10.77 31.11
N VAL A 34 -8.78 10.70 30.70
CA VAL A 34 -7.91 9.54 30.92
C VAL A 34 -7.50 9.39 32.39
N GLN A 35 -7.46 10.50 33.13
CA GLN A 35 -7.21 10.49 34.58
C GLN A 35 -8.47 10.13 35.40
N HIS A 36 -9.67 10.13 34.79
CA HIS A 36 -10.91 9.78 35.47
C HIS A 36 -11.05 8.26 35.67
N LYS A 37 -11.73 7.83 36.74
CA LYS A 37 -11.88 6.39 37.07
C LYS A 37 -12.75 5.59 36.06
N ASP A 38 -13.48 6.26 35.17
CA ASP A 38 -14.49 5.67 34.26
C ASP A 38 -14.05 5.59 32.78
N VAL A 39 -12.75 5.62 32.51
CA VAL A 39 -12.15 5.48 31.16
C VAL A 39 -12.70 4.27 30.39
N THR A 40 -13.16 3.25 31.10
CA THR A 40 -13.70 1.99 30.58
C THR A 40 -15.01 2.14 29.79
N ARG A 41 -15.76 3.25 29.95
CA ARG A 41 -17.10 3.43 29.35
C ARG A 41 -17.13 4.23 28.04
N LEU A 42 -16.00 4.81 27.61
CA LEU A 42 -15.97 5.73 26.48
C LEU A 42 -15.61 5.04 25.16
N LYS A 43 -16.62 4.66 24.38
CA LYS A 43 -16.44 4.17 23.01
C LYS A 43 -15.73 5.24 22.16
N GLY A 44 -14.63 4.85 21.49
CA GLY A 44 -13.88 5.72 20.58
C GLY A 44 -12.71 6.48 21.20
N LEU A 45 -12.45 6.33 22.50
CA LEU A 45 -11.31 6.96 23.18
C LEU A 45 -9.97 6.54 22.54
N ASP A 46 -9.80 5.27 22.20
CA ASP A 46 -8.61 4.75 21.51
C ASP A 46 -8.31 5.52 20.21
N GLN A 47 -9.37 5.87 19.44
CA GLN A 47 -9.23 6.61 18.19
C GLN A 47 -8.87 8.08 18.43
N LEU A 48 -9.43 8.68 19.48
CA LEU A 48 -9.14 10.06 19.85
C LEU A 48 -7.69 10.21 20.35
N VAL A 49 -7.23 9.28 21.18
CA VAL A 49 -5.82 9.18 21.61
C VAL A 49 -4.91 8.99 20.41
N ASN A 50 -5.29 8.18 19.42
CA ASN A 50 -4.51 8.02 18.19
C ASN A 50 -4.35 9.30 17.39
N VAL A 51 -5.43 10.06 17.22
CA VAL A 51 -5.40 11.33 16.48
C VAL A 51 -4.51 12.34 17.20
N LEU A 52 -4.62 12.43 18.52
CA LEU A 52 -3.90 13.42 19.31
C LEU A 52 -2.44 13.06 19.56
N ALA A 53 -2.11 11.79 19.80
CA ALA A 53 -0.74 11.33 19.90
C ALA A 53 0.03 11.57 18.59
N LYS A 54 -0.63 11.38 17.43
CA LYS A 54 -0.04 11.73 16.12
C LYS A 54 0.13 13.23 15.93
N ALA A 55 -0.77 14.03 16.49
CA ALA A 55 -0.75 15.49 16.33
C ALA A 55 0.19 16.20 17.33
N SER A 56 0.48 15.62 18.49
CA SER A 56 1.27 16.25 19.56
C SER A 56 2.16 15.25 20.29
N THR A 57 3.48 15.39 20.08
CA THR A 57 4.52 14.59 20.77
C THR A 57 4.55 14.87 22.28
N GLY A 58 4.28 16.11 22.69
CA GLY A 58 4.19 16.49 24.10
C GLY A 58 3.04 15.79 24.81
N PHE A 59 1.88 15.69 24.16
CA PHE A 59 0.74 14.93 24.68
C PHE A 59 1.06 13.43 24.79
N ALA A 60 1.67 12.85 23.75
CA ALA A 60 2.07 11.44 23.78
C ALA A 60 3.03 11.14 24.95
N LYS A 61 4.00 12.03 25.20
CA LYS A 61 4.98 11.90 26.29
C LYS A 61 4.36 12.03 27.69
N GLU A 62 3.48 13.01 27.89
CA GLU A 62 2.77 13.17 29.17
C GLU A 62 1.88 11.97 29.47
N LEU A 63 1.15 11.50 28.47
CA LEU A 63 0.29 10.34 28.60
C LEU A 63 1.10 9.05 28.86
N SER A 64 2.25 8.88 28.20
CA SER A 64 3.14 7.74 28.49
C SER A 64 3.70 7.78 29.90
N ASN A 65 4.08 8.97 30.41
CA ASN A 65 4.57 9.11 31.79
C ASN A 65 3.52 8.70 32.82
N HIS A 66 2.25 9.08 32.58
CA HIS A 66 1.13 8.63 33.40
C HIS A 66 1.02 7.11 33.45
N PHE A 67 1.07 6.44 32.29
CA PHE A 67 1.04 4.98 32.24
C PHE A 67 2.26 4.33 32.89
N TYR A 68 3.47 4.88 32.68
CA TYR A 68 4.68 4.38 33.34
C TYR A 68 4.57 4.44 34.87
N SER A 69 3.98 5.52 35.41
CA SER A 69 3.77 5.65 36.86
C SER A 69 2.76 4.63 37.41
N LYS A 70 1.79 4.19 36.58
CA LYS A 70 0.78 3.19 36.96
C LYS A 70 1.22 1.73 36.74
N LEU A 71 2.28 1.47 35.96
CA LEU A 71 2.78 0.11 35.75
C LEU A 71 3.23 -0.56 37.07
N SER A 72 3.69 0.22 38.05
CA SER A 72 4.05 -0.29 39.39
C SER A 72 2.83 -0.68 40.22
N SER A 73 1.70 0.00 40.06
CA SER A 73 0.43 -0.29 40.73
C SER A 73 -0.46 -1.29 39.98
N GLY A 74 -0.05 -1.72 38.78
CA GLY A 74 -0.83 -2.55 37.87
C GLY A 74 -1.74 -1.74 36.94
N LEU A 75 -1.77 -2.10 35.66
CA LEU A 75 -2.70 -1.53 34.67
C LEU A 75 -3.93 -2.41 34.54
N THR A 76 -5.09 -1.79 34.40
CA THR A 76 -6.30 -2.51 33.99
C THR A 76 -6.22 -2.89 32.50
N THR A 77 -7.02 -3.88 32.06
CA THR A 77 -7.17 -4.24 30.64
C THR A 77 -7.41 -3.04 29.70
N PRO A 78 -8.36 -2.12 29.96
CA PRO A 78 -8.58 -0.95 29.10
C PRO A 78 -7.41 0.04 29.10
N GLU A 79 -6.75 0.26 30.24
CA GLU A 79 -5.57 1.14 30.33
C GLU A 79 -4.38 0.56 29.56
N SER A 80 -4.10 -0.73 29.72
CA SER A 80 -3.05 -1.41 28.97
C SER A 80 -3.31 -1.38 27.45
N LYS A 81 -4.58 -1.52 27.04
CA LYS A 81 -4.98 -1.37 25.63
C LYS A 81 -4.74 0.04 25.09
N LEU A 82 -5.07 1.07 25.87
CA LEU A 82 -4.83 2.47 25.51
C LEU A 82 -3.33 2.76 25.41
N PHE A 83 -2.56 2.23 26.34
CA PHE A 83 -1.10 2.36 26.36
C PHE A 83 -0.44 1.66 25.15
N ALA A 84 -0.86 0.43 24.82
CA ALA A 84 -0.42 -0.27 23.62
C ALA A 84 -0.76 0.51 22.35
N THR A 85 -1.94 1.09 22.31
CA THR A 85 -2.42 1.94 21.22
C THR A 85 -1.58 3.22 21.10
N LEU A 86 -1.21 3.86 22.22
CA LEU A 86 -0.29 4.98 22.22
C LEU A 86 1.09 4.58 21.67
N CYS A 87 1.66 3.49 22.18
CA CYS A 87 2.98 3.00 21.81
C CYS A 87 3.08 2.60 20.33
N THR A 88 2.04 1.98 19.78
CA THR A 88 1.98 1.61 18.35
C THR A 88 1.85 2.81 17.42
N ASN A 89 1.34 3.95 17.90
CA ASN A 89 1.19 5.16 17.09
C ASN A 89 2.32 6.18 17.28
N ASP A 90 2.91 6.26 18.47
CA ASP A 90 4.15 6.98 18.71
C ASP A 90 5.17 6.12 19.48
N PRO A 91 5.87 5.22 18.77
CA PRO A 91 6.86 4.32 19.36
C PRO A 91 7.94 4.99 20.19
N ARG A 92 8.23 6.27 19.95
CA ARG A 92 9.28 7.04 20.66
C ARG A 92 9.01 7.17 22.16
N VAL A 93 7.78 6.96 22.60
CA VAL A 93 7.46 6.92 24.03
C VAL A 93 8.13 5.72 24.73
N LEU A 94 8.43 4.65 23.99
CA LEU A 94 9.15 3.45 24.45
C LEU A 94 10.67 3.68 24.47
N ILE A 95 11.12 4.59 25.32
CA ILE A 95 12.55 4.73 25.61
C ILE A 95 13.10 3.48 26.33
N LYS A 96 14.42 3.26 26.31
CA LYS A 96 15.11 2.08 26.91
C LYS A 96 14.62 1.75 28.33
N LYS A 97 14.52 2.77 29.20
CA LYS A 97 13.97 2.61 30.57
C LYS A 97 12.53 2.09 30.58
N GLY A 98 11.70 2.57 29.65
CA GLY A 98 10.32 2.12 29.50
C GLY A 98 10.20 0.67 29.05
N THR A 99 11.15 0.17 28.25
CA THR A 99 11.20 -1.24 27.82
C THR A 99 11.40 -2.17 29.02
N ASP A 100 12.36 -1.87 29.90
CA ASP A 100 12.67 -2.71 31.05
C ASP A 100 11.50 -2.74 32.04
N VAL A 101 10.87 -1.59 32.27
CA VAL A 101 9.66 -1.48 33.10
C VAL A 101 8.52 -2.30 32.51
N LEU A 102 8.35 -2.31 31.18
CA LEU A 102 7.30 -3.09 30.52
C LEU A 102 7.56 -4.59 30.57
N LYS A 103 8.81 -5.03 30.39
CA LYS A 103 9.18 -6.45 30.55
C LYS A 103 8.91 -6.93 31.97
N GLN A 104 9.21 -6.11 32.99
CA GLN A 104 8.90 -6.42 34.39
C GLN A 104 7.40 -6.42 34.68
N ALA A 105 6.63 -5.51 34.08
CA ALA A 105 5.19 -5.46 34.25
C ALA A 105 4.48 -6.65 33.57
N GLU A 106 4.96 -7.06 32.40
CA GLU A 106 4.45 -8.24 31.69
C GLU A 106 4.74 -9.52 32.48
N SER A 107 5.96 -9.68 33.02
CA SER A 107 6.31 -10.86 33.81
C SER A 107 5.49 -10.98 35.09
N LYS A 108 5.12 -9.85 35.70
CA LYS A 108 4.25 -9.78 36.90
C LYS A 108 2.76 -9.85 36.60
N SER A 109 2.34 -9.69 35.33
CA SER A 109 0.92 -9.67 34.96
C SER A 109 0.32 -11.07 35.04
N THR A 110 -0.68 -11.24 35.88
CA THR A 110 -1.49 -12.47 35.98
C THR A 110 -2.63 -12.49 34.94
N GLU A 111 -3.08 -11.31 34.49
CA GLU A 111 -4.15 -11.18 33.50
C GLU A 111 -3.60 -11.33 32.07
N LYS A 112 -4.12 -12.31 31.31
CA LYS A 112 -3.67 -12.59 29.94
C LYS A 112 -3.89 -11.43 28.96
N SER A 113 -5.00 -10.69 29.12
CA SER A 113 -5.36 -9.53 28.30
C SER A 113 -4.39 -8.37 28.49
N VAL A 114 -3.98 -8.09 29.73
CA VAL A 114 -3.00 -7.04 30.05
C VAL A 114 -1.64 -7.42 29.47
N ALA A 115 -1.18 -8.66 29.69
CA ALA A 115 0.09 -9.15 29.14
C ALA A 115 0.14 -9.00 27.60
N LYS A 116 -0.94 -9.38 26.90
CA LYS A 116 -1.06 -9.22 25.44
C LYS A 116 -0.92 -7.77 24.99
N ASN A 117 -1.55 -6.83 25.70
CA ASN A 117 -1.45 -5.41 25.35
C ASN A 117 -0.04 -4.85 25.60
N LEU A 118 0.61 -5.27 26.70
CA LEU A 118 1.99 -4.88 27.00
C LEU A 118 2.97 -5.42 25.96
N VAL A 119 2.76 -6.64 25.48
CA VAL A 119 3.51 -7.23 24.36
C VAL A 119 3.34 -6.41 23.08
N ALA A 120 2.09 -6.06 22.72
CA ALA A 120 1.84 -5.21 21.55
C ALA A 120 2.56 -3.84 21.66
N ALA A 121 2.69 -3.30 22.88
CA ALA A 121 3.52 -2.12 23.13
C ALA A 121 5.00 -2.44 22.88
N LEU A 122 5.55 -3.53 23.43
CA LEU A 122 6.95 -3.92 23.25
C LEU A 122 7.32 -4.13 21.78
N LEU A 123 6.45 -4.75 20.97
CA LEU A 123 6.67 -4.93 19.53
C LEU A 123 6.83 -3.59 18.77
N ALA A 124 6.17 -2.53 19.24
CA ALA A 124 6.30 -1.21 18.61
C ALA A 124 7.70 -0.61 18.79
N LYS A 125 8.51 -1.08 19.76
CA LYS A 125 9.90 -0.64 19.97
C LYS A 125 10.72 -0.73 18.69
N ARG A 126 10.51 -1.75 17.85
CA ARG A 126 11.25 -1.91 16.60
C ARG A 126 11.12 -0.69 15.68
N GLN A 127 9.99 0.01 15.73
CA GLN A 127 9.75 1.27 15.02
C GLN A 127 10.50 2.48 15.60
N THR A 128 11.40 2.30 16.56
CA THR A 128 12.34 3.34 17.02
C THR A 128 13.78 3.03 16.66
N GLN A 129 14.05 1.83 16.16
CA GLN A 129 15.40 1.38 15.82
C GLN A 129 15.49 1.29 14.31
N TYR A 130 16.43 2.02 13.70
CA TYR A 130 16.65 1.94 12.26
C TYR A 130 17.25 0.58 11.88
N PHE A 131 18.29 0.14 12.60
CA PHE A 131 19.06 -1.06 12.26
C PHE A 131 18.78 -2.22 13.24
N ALA A 132 18.71 -3.45 12.70
CA ALA A 132 18.71 -4.65 13.52
C ALA A 132 20.14 -4.90 14.04
N GLY A 133 20.27 -5.22 15.32
CA GLY A 133 21.53 -5.66 15.92
C GLY A 133 21.35 -6.97 16.67
N PRO A 134 22.43 -7.66 17.07
CA PRO A 134 22.36 -8.96 17.76
C PRO A 134 21.60 -8.91 19.10
N ALA A 135 21.47 -7.72 19.69
CA ALA A 135 20.63 -7.51 20.87
C ALA A 135 19.12 -7.62 20.57
N VAL A 136 18.69 -7.30 19.34
CA VAL A 136 17.28 -7.32 18.91
C VAL A 136 16.81 -8.76 18.75
N GLU A 137 17.62 -9.63 18.15
CA GLU A 137 17.27 -11.05 17.94
C GLU A 137 17.05 -11.77 19.28
N LYS A 138 17.99 -11.61 20.22
CA LYS A 138 17.85 -12.17 21.58
C LYS A 138 16.62 -11.63 22.32
N GLU A 139 16.28 -10.35 22.11
CA GLU A 139 15.07 -9.76 22.67
C GLU A 139 13.81 -10.38 22.07
N SER A 140 13.75 -10.59 20.74
CA SER A 140 12.62 -11.23 20.06
C SER A 140 12.43 -12.68 20.49
N GLU A 141 13.51 -13.45 20.67
CA GLU A 141 13.46 -14.82 21.22
C GLU A 141 12.91 -14.84 22.65
N THR A 142 13.42 -13.94 23.50
CA THR A 142 12.96 -13.82 24.89
C THR A 142 11.47 -13.47 24.94
N LEU A 143 11.04 -12.54 24.09
CA LEU A 143 9.63 -12.15 23.96
C LEU A 143 8.78 -13.34 23.51
N GLN A 144 9.22 -14.10 22.51
CA GLN A 144 8.49 -15.27 22.03
C GLN A 144 8.29 -16.32 23.12
N LEU A 145 9.34 -16.67 23.87
CA LEU A 145 9.26 -17.63 24.99
C LEU A 145 8.28 -17.16 26.08
N LEU A 146 8.29 -15.87 26.40
CA LEU A 146 7.35 -15.27 27.35
C LEU A 146 5.90 -15.34 26.85
N ILE A 147 5.69 -15.17 25.54
CA ILE A 147 4.37 -15.09 24.93
C ILE A 147 3.76 -16.47 24.67
N SER A 148 4.57 -17.43 24.22
CA SER A 148 4.11 -18.78 23.88
C SER A 148 3.52 -19.51 25.08
N SER A 149 4.04 -19.24 26.29
CA SER A 149 3.56 -19.83 27.54
C SER A 149 2.23 -19.26 28.08
N LYS A 150 1.83 -18.05 27.67
CA LYS A 150 0.71 -17.31 28.28
C LYS A 150 -0.49 -17.07 27.35
N THR A 151 -0.35 -17.27 26.05
CA THR A 151 -1.33 -16.80 25.06
C THR A 151 -1.88 -17.93 24.17
N SER A 152 -3.11 -17.74 23.66
CA SER A 152 -3.71 -18.69 22.72
C SER A 152 -3.01 -18.66 21.37
N ARG A 153 -3.08 -19.75 20.58
CA ARG A 153 -2.53 -19.81 19.21
C ARG A 153 -3.07 -18.69 18.30
N TRP A 154 -4.36 -18.35 18.45
CA TRP A 154 -4.96 -17.22 17.72
C TRP A 154 -4.41 -15.86 18.14
N ASP A 155 -4.11 -15.68 19.42
CA ASP A 155 -3.46 -14.46 19.90
C ASP A 155 -2.01 -14.37 19.40
N GLN A 156 -1.28 -15.49 19.38
CA GLN A 156 0.06 -15.58 18.79
C GLN A 156 0.03 -15.19 17.32
N TYR A 157 -0.92 -15.70 16.54
CA TYR A 157 -1.09 -15.31 15.13
C TYR A 157 -1.35 -13.81 14.98
N ARG A 158 -2.24 -13.25 15.80
CA ARG A 158 -2.52 -11.80 15.79
C ARG A 158 -1.30 -10.97 16.18
N MET A 159 -0.49 -11.43 17.12
CA MET A 159 0.75 -10.77 17.53
C MET A 159 1.81 -10.85 16.44
N ALA A 160 1.95 -11.99 15.76
CA ALA A 160 2.84 -12.13 14.61
C ALA A 160 2.46 -11.19 13.46
N CYS A 161 1.17 -11.13 13.10
CA CYS A 161 0.68 -10.18 12.10
C CYS A 161 0.96 -8.73 12.53
N GLN A 162 0.71 -8.40 13.79
CA GLN A 162 0.98 -7.07 14.33
C GLN A 162 2.49 -6.75 14.29
N ALA A 163 3.35 -7.73 14.57
CA ALA A 163 4.80 -7.58 14.50
C ALA A 163 5.27 -7.28 13.06
N MET A 164 4.73 -7.96 12.06
CA MET A 164 5.00 -7.64 10.64
C MET A 164 4.52 -6.24 10.24
N VAL A 165 3.37 -5.78 10.76
CA VAL A 165 2.90 -4.39 10.58
C VAL A 165 3.81 -3.38 11.29
N LEU A 166 4.44 -3.77 12.40
CA LEU A 166 5.34 -2.92 13.16
C LEU A 166 6.81 -3.03 12.70
N GLY A 167 7.14 -3.98 11.83
CA GLY A 167 8.49 -4.20 11.31
C GLY A 167 9.39 -5.09 12.19
N ASP A 168 8.83 -5.78 13.20
CA ASP A 168 9.55 -6.80 13.99
C ASP A 168 9.41 -8.18 13.34
N PHE A 169 10.14 -8.36 12.25
CA PHE A 169 10.09 -9.56 11.42
C PHE A 169 10.76 -10.77 12.08
N CYS A 170 11.75 -10.56 12.95
CA CYS A 170 12.39 -11.64 13.71
C CYS A 170 11.38 -12.32 14.63
N TYR A 171 10.65 -11.53 15.44
CA TYR A 171 9.59 -12.08 16.29
C TYR A 171 8.50 -12.76 15.45
N ALA A 172 8.06 -12.12 14.35
CA ALA A 172 7.04 -12.68 13.49
C ALA A 172 7.43 -14.04 12.90
N ALA A 173 8.66 -14.18 12.39
CA ALA A 173 9.16 -15.41 11.80
C ALA A 173 9.15 -16.56 12.82
N LEU A 174 9.65 -16.30 14.03
CA LEU A 174 9.68 -17.30 15.09
C LEU A 174 8.27 -17.73 15.52
N ALA A 175 7.37 -16.76 15.75
CA ALA A 175 5.99 -17.04 16.14
C ALA A 175 5.21 -17.79 15.05
N LEU A 176 5.42 -17.46 13.78
CA LEU A 176 4.77 -18.14 12.65
C LEU A 176 5.33 -19.54 12.42
N ASN A 177 6.60 -19.80 12.72
CA ASN A 177 7.16 -21.15 12.64
C ASN A 177 6.49 -22.11 13.63
N ASP A 178 6.39 -21.69 14.90
CA ASP A 178 5.69 -22.48 15.94
C ASP A 178 4.20 -22.68 15.59
N LEU A 179 3.56 -21.67 14.98
CA LEU A 179 2.17 -21.80 14.53
C LEU A 179 2.02 -22.77 13.34
N ALA A 180 2.95 -22.74 12.38
CA ALA A 180 2.89 -23.60 11.19
C ALA A 180 2.86 -25.08 11.58
N GLU A 181 3.72 -25.49 12.51
CA GLU A 181 3.80 -26.87 13.03
C GLU A 181 2.51 -27.34 13.70
N SER A 182 1.68 -26.41 14.18
CA SER A 182 0.41 -26.69 14.87
C SER A 182 -0.85 -26.51 13.99
N SER A 183 -0.68 -26.35 12.67
CA SER A 183 -1.79 -26.05 11.76
C SER A 183 -2.72 -27.26 11.58
N LEU A 184 -4.04 -27.03 11.69
CA LEU A 184 -5.06 -28.08 11.64
C LEU A 184 -5.48 -28.49 10.22
N ASN A 185 -5.19 -27.66 9.21
CA ASN A 185 -5.50 -27.94 7.81
C ASN A 185 -4.38 -27.42 6.90
N GLU A 186 -4.37 -27.93 5.67
CA GLU A 186 -3.38 -27.56 4.65
C GLU A 186 -3.47 -26.07 4.28
N GLU A 187 -4.68 -25.51 4.17
CA GLU A 187 -4.85 -24.11 3.80
C GLU A 187 -4.22 -23.14 4.83
N HIS A 188 -4.48 -23.37 6.13
CA HIS A 188 -3.85 -22.55 7.18
C HIS A 188 -2.35 -22.82 7.25
N PHE A 189 -1.90 -24.06 7.05
CA PHE A 189 -0.48 -24.39 7.00
C PHE A 189 0.23 -23.61 5.90
N LEU A 190 -0.30 -23.62 4.67
CA LEU A 190 0.26 -22.91 3.52
C LEU A 190 0.21 -21.39 3.74
N TRP A 191 -0.88 -20.87 4.30
CA TRP A 191 -0.99 -19.44 4.59
C TRP A 191 0.02 -19.00 5.64
N ILE A 192 0.09 -19.70 6.78
CA ILE A 192 1.04 -19.38 7.85
C ILE A 192 2.48 -19.56 7.37
N SER A 193 2.76 -20.60 6.58
CA SER A 193 4.07 -20.81 5.96
C SER A 193 4.43 -19.69 5.00
N SER A 194 3.48 -19.20 4.19
CA SER A 194 3.73 -18.04 3.31
C SER A 194 4.12 -16.80 4.11
N LEU A 195 3.38 -16.50 5.19
CA LEU A 195 3.69 -15.38 6.08
C LEU A 195 5.05 -15.55 6.77
N LYS A 196 5.39 -16.78 7.17
CA LYS A 196 6.69 -17.12 7.77
C LYS A 196 7.82 -16.81 6.79
N GLU A 197 7.73 -17.27 5.55
CA GLU A 197 8.76 -17.03 4.54
C GLU A 197 8.94 -15.54 4.25
N ILE A 198 7.84 -14.75 4.22
CA ILE A 198 7.90 -13.28 4.11
C ILE A 198 8.62 -12.68 5.32
N ALA A 199 8.27 -13.08 6.53
CA ALA A 199 8.90 -12.57 7.75
C ALA A 199 10.39 -12.91 7.79
N VAL A 200 10.79 -14.12 7.41
CA VAL A 200 12.20 -14.52 7.30
C VAL A 200 12.93 -13.66 6.26
N ALA A 201 12.34 -13.47 5.08
CA ALA A 201 12.93 -12.65 4.02
C ALA A 201 13.24 -11.22 4.50
N GLU A 202 12.24 -10.56 5.11
CA GLU A 202 12.40 -9.18 5.59
C GLU A 202 13.32 -9.09 6.82
N ALA A 203 13.36 -10.12 7.68
CA ALA A 203 14.31 -10.20 8.78
C ALA A 203 15.75 -10.27 8.27
N LEU A 204 16.02 -11.08 7.24
CA LEU A 204 17.34 -11.19 6.60
C LEU A 204 17.78 -9.87 5.96
N LEU A 205 16.87 -9.17 5.28
CA LEU A 205 17.14 -7.84 4.72
C LEU A 205 17.45 -6.83 5.82
N CYS A 206 16.72 -6.87 6.95
CA CYS A 206 16.96 -5.98 8.08
C CYS A 206 18.33 -6.19 8.76
N SER A 207 18.83 -7.43 8.80
CA SER A 207 20.09 -7.77 9.48
C SER A 207 21.32 -7.69 8.58
N SER A 208 21.19 -8.11 7.32
CA SER A 208 22.32 -8.27 6.39
C SER A 208 22.22 -7.42 5.13
N GLY A 209 21.20 -6.55 5.04
CA GLY A 209 21.02 -5.56 3.99
C GLY A 209 21.10 -6.17 2.59
N SER A 210 22.02 -5.65 1.77
CA SER A 210 22.12 -6.07 0.37
C SER A 210 22.74 -7.44 0.15
N GLN A 211 23.41 -8.01 1.15
CA GLN A 211 23.95 -9.37 1.04
C GLN A 211 22.85 -10.43 1.11
N ALA A 212 21.73 -10.12 1.78
CA ALA A 212 20.60 -11.02 1.95
C ALA A 212 19.61 -11.04 0.77
N ILE A 213 19.77 -10.20 -0.26
CA ILE A 213 18.79 -10.12 -1.36
C ILE A 213 18.54 -11.48 -2.04
N PRO A 214 19.54 -12.31 -2.37
CA PRO A 214 19.30 -13.60 -3.01
C PRO A 214 18.45 -14.54 -2.14
N ASP A 215 18.79 -14.66 -0.86
CA ASP A 215 18.07 -15.52 0.09
C ASP A 215 16.66 -14.98 0.34
N ALA A 216 16.51 -13.68 0.57
CA ALA A 216 15.22 -13.04 0.75
C ALA A 216 14.31 -13.22 -0.47
N SER A 217 14.85 -13.10 -1.68
CA SER A 217 14.08 -13.29 -2.92
C SER A 217 13.61 -14.73 -3.08
N CYS A 218 14.47 -15.71 -2.76
CA CYS A 218 14.10 -17.14 -2.76
C CYS A 218 12.94 -17.43 -1.79
N ARG A 219 13.00 -16.85 -0.58
CA ARG A 219 11.93 -16.97 0.44
C ARG A 219 10.62 -16.34 -0.04
N LEU A 220 10.66 -15.15 -0.64
CA LEU A 220 9.48 -14.50 -1.21
C LEU A 220 8.88 -15.26 -2.39
N HIS A 221 9.70 -15.86 -3.27
CA HIS A 221 9.21 -16.77 -4.31
C HIS A 221 8.52 -18.00 -3.73
N THR A 222 9.07 -18.57 -2.65
CA THR A 222 8.46 -19.69 -1.94
C THR A 222 7.09 -19.31 -1.36
N SER A 223 7.00 -18.12 -0.74
CA SER A 223 5.72 -17.57 -0.30
C SER A 223 4.70 -17.42 -1.44
N LEU A 224 5.13 -16.95 -2.62
CA LEU A 224 4.26 -16.83 -3.79
C LEU A 224 3.75 -18.18 -4.25
N SER A 225 4.60 -19.22 -4.27
CA SER A 225 4.18 -20.57 -4.62
C SER A 225 3.08 -21.09 -3.70
N TYR A 226 3.19 -20.85 -2.38
CA TYR A 226 2.13 -21.20 -1.43
C TYR A 226 0.84 -20.42 -1.67
N ILE A 227 0.94 -19.12 -1.93
CA ILE A 227 -0.24 -18.28 -2.19
C ILE A 227 -0.93 -18.67 -3.50
N HIS A 228 -0.18 -18.98 -4.56
CA HIS A 228 -0.76 -19.45 -5.82
C HIS A 228 -1.43 -20.81 -5.66
N HIS A 229 -0.85 -21.70 -4.85
CA HIS A 229 -1.48 -22.98 -4.53
C HIS A 229 -2.82 -22.75 -3.82
N LEU A 230 -2.83 -21.91 -2.77
CA LEU A 230 -4.06 -21.50 -2.07
C LEU A 230 -5.09 -20.84 -2.99
N HIS A 231 -4.64 -20.11 -4.00
CA HIS A 231 -5.53 -19.49 -4.98
C HIS A 231 -6.18 -20.56 -5.87
N SER A 232 -5.39 -21.51 -6.38
CA SER A 232 -5.86 -22.59 -7.26
C SER A 232 -6.81 -23.59 -6.59
N THR A 233 -6.66 -23.83 -5.28
CA THR A 233 -7.52 -24.77 -4.55
C THR A 233 -8.89 -24.19 -4.21
N ASN A 234 -9.08 -22.87 -4.32
CA ASN A 234 -10.31 -22.17 -3.94
C ASN A 234 -11.30 -21.93 -5.10
N ASP A 235 -10.99 -22.37 -6.32
CA ASP A 235 -11.73 -22.02 -7.56
C ASP A 235 -13.18 -22.56 -7.68
N GLY A 236 -13.67 -23.33 -6.71
CA GLY A 236 -14.98 -23.99 -6.83
C GLY A 236 -16.22 -23.12 -6.56
N THR A 237 -16.18 -22.20 -5.58
CA THR A 237 -17.42 -21.49 -5.14
C THR A 237 -17.21 -20.14 -4.45
N LYS A 238 -15.97 -19.74 -4.14
CA LYS A 238 -15.69 -18.52 -3.38
C LYS A 238 -14.44 -17.88 -3.96
N GLN A 239 -14.58 -16.75 -4.65
CA GLN A 239 -13.48 -15.87 -5.05
C GLN A 239 -12.68 -15.40 -3.80
N GLN A 240 -11.88 -16.25 -3.15
CA GLN A 240 -10.98 -15.79 -2.09
C GLN A 240 -9.79 -15.10 -2.76
N GLY A 241 -9.81 -13.76 -2.73
CA GLY A 241 -8.83 -12.91 -3.37
C GLY A 241 -7.51 -12.90 -2.61
N PHE A 242 -6.58 -13.75 -3.03
CA PHE A 242 -5.16 -13.62 -2.72
C PHE A 242 -4.42 -12.68 -3.70
N THR A 243 -5.16 -12.07 -4.65
CA THR A 243 -4.64 -11.17 -5.68
C THR A 243 -3.82 -10.02 -5.10
N PHE A 244 -4.30 -9.39 -4.01
CA PHE A 244 -3.59 -8.31 -3.34
C PHE A 244 -2.25 -8.80 -2.78
N GLN A 245 -2.25 -9.94 -2.09
CA GLN A 245 -1.09 -10.53 -1.44
C GLN A 245 -0.03 -10.90 -2.49
N SER A 246 -0.42 -11.64 -3.53
CA SER A 246 0.48 -12.00 -4.63
C SER A 246 1.07 -10.76 -5.29
N ARG A 247 0.23 -9.78 -5.65
CA ARG A 247 0.71 -8.57 -6.32
C ARG A 247 1.64 -7.75 -5.44
N CYS A 248 1.36 -7.65 -4.14
CA CYS A 248 2.22 -6.96 -3.18
C CYS A 248 3.61 -7.62 -3.09
N ILE A 249 3.69 -8.96 -3.06
CA ILE A 249 4.97 -9.68 -3.02
C ILE A 249 5.73 -9.54 -4.34
N PHE A 250 5.04 -9.63 -5.49
CA PHE A 250 5.66 -9.41 -6.80
C PHE A 250 6.30 -8.02 -6.91
N LEU A 251 5.62 -6.96 -6.44
CA LEU A 251 6.20 -5.62 -6.46
C LEU A 251 7.42 -5.50 -5.53
N ARG A 252 7.43 -6.21 -4.40
CA ARG A 252 8.60 -6.26 -3.52
C ARG A 252 9.77 -7.00 -4.17
N LEU A 253 9.53 -8.10 -4.89
CA LEU A 253 10.55 -8.79 -5.68
C LEU A 253 11.14 -7.90 -6.78
N ASP A 254 10.27 -7.28 -7.60
CA ASP A 254 10.68 -6.32 -8.63
C ASP A 254 11.56 -5.19 -8.03
N GLN A 255 11.26 -4.74 -6.82
CA GLN A 255 12.07 -3.74 -6.11
C GLN A 255 13.47 -4.26 -5.75
N LEU A 256 13.57 -5.49 -5.23
CA LEU A 256 14.84 -6.11 -4.84
C LEU A 256 15.74 -6.39 -6.05
N ASP A 257 15.15 -6.80 -7.17
CA ASP A 257 15.85 -6.98 -8.44
C ASP A 257 16.44 -5.66 -8.95
N LEU A 258 15.64 -4.58 -8.94
CA LEU A 258 16.12 -3.26 -9.34
C LEU A 258 17.23 -2.74 -8.43
N ILE A 259 17.11 -2.94 -7.11
CA ILE A 259 18.16 -2.58 -6.15
C ILE A 259 19.44 -3.36 -6.45
N THR A 260 19.34 -4.64 -6.79
CA THR A 260 20.49 -5.48 -7.17
C THR A 260 21.20 -4.93 -8.40
N VAL A 261 20.46 -4.60 -9.45
CA VAL A 261 21.00 -4.02 -10.69
C VAL A 261 21.72 -2.70 -10.40
N ILE A 262 21.06 -1.78 -9.68
CA ILE A 262 21.66 -0.47 -9.35
C ILE A 262 22.91 -0.65 -8.50
N ARG A 263 22.89 -1.56 -7.53
CA ARG A 263 24.04 -1.86 -6.69
C ARG A 263 25.22 -2.41 -7.48
N GLN A 264 24.99 -3.31 -8.43
CA GLN A 264 26.04 -3.85 -9.29
C GLN A 264 26.70 -2.74 -10.12
N LEU A 265 25.92 -1.91 -10.79
CA LEU A 265 26.41 -0.77 -11.57
C LEU A 265 27.16 0.26 -10.71
N THR A 266 26.67 0.50 -9.50
CA THR A 266 27.32 1.39 -8.53
C THR A 266 28.65 0.82 -8.04
N ARG A 267 28.73 -0.49 -7.79
CA ARG A 267 30.00 -1.16 -7.43
C ARG A 267 31.03 -1.07 -8.54
N GLU A 268 30.62 -1.29 -9.78
CA GLU A 268 31.50 -1.15 -10.94
C GLU A 268 32.07 0.27 -11.01
N THR A 269 31.22 1.29 -10.90
CA THR A 269 31.65 2.71 -10.90
C THR A 269 32.59 3.02 -9.73
N ARG A 270 32.36 2.43 -8.56
CA ARG A 270 33.25 2.56 -7.40
C ARG A 270 34.62 1.93 -7.64
N LEU A 271 34.68 0.81 -8.37
CA LEU A 271 35.93 0.11 -8.66
C LEU A 271 36.73 0.76 -9.79
N THR A 272 36.05 1.25 -10.83
CA THR A 272 36.70 1.86 -12.00
C THR A 272 36.96 3.36 -11.84
N GLY A 273 36.23 4.02 -10.92
CA GLY A 273 36.23 5.48 -10.79
C GLY A 273 35.53 6.21 -11.94
N ALA A 274 34.96 5.48 -12.89
CA ALA A 274 34.37 6.01 -14.12
C ALA A 274 32.91 5.58 -14.25
N VAL A 275 32.07 6.54 -14.64
CA VAL A 275 30.65 6.32 -14.94
C VAL A 275 30.51 5.54 -16.26
N PRO A 276 29.47 4.70 -16.45
CA PRO A 276 29.27 3.96 -17.69
C PRO A 276 29.26 4.88 -18.93
N ALA A 277 30.13 4.58 -19.89
CA ALA A 277 30.23 5.34 -21.13
C ALA A 277 28.92 5.29 -21.94
N LYS A 278 28.61 6.36 -22.68
CA LYS A 278 27.41 6.46 -23.52
C LYS A 278 27.34 5.27 -24.50
N ASN A 279 26.12 4.80 -24.76
CA ASN A 279 25.82 3.68 -25.67
C ASN A 279 26.41 2.32 -25.27
N THR A 280 26.94 2.16 -24.05
CA THR A 280 27.31 0.84 -23.52
C THR A 280 26.09 0.12 -22.94
N ARG A 281 26.19 -1.22 -22.81
CA ARG A 281 25.17 -2.04 -22.13
C ARG A 281 24.90 -1.56 -20.71
N HIS A 282 25.95 -1.23 -19.94
CA HIS A 282 25.82 -0.70 -18.58
C HIS A 282 25.09 0.63 -18.53
N HIS A 283 25.36 1.53 -19.49
CA HIS A 283 24.62 2.79 -19.62
C HIS A 283 23.13 2.56 -19.90
N GLN A 284 22.78 1.66 -20.83
CA GLN A 284 21.39 1.32 -21.12
C GLN A 284 20.68 0.70 -19.91
N HIS A 285 21.35 -0.22 -19.20
CA HIS A 285 20.83 -0.82 -17.97
C HIS A 285 20.55 0.21 -16.89
N LEU A 286 21.44 1.20 -16.70
CA LEU A 286 21.22 2.27 -15.75
C LEU A 286 20.02 3.16 -16.12
N MET A 287 19.90 3.55 -17.40
CA MET A 287 18.77 4.32 -17.91
C MET A 287 17.44 3.57 -17.71
N ASN A 288 17.44 2.27 -17.99
CA ASN A 288 16.27 1.42 -17.82
C ASN A 288 15.94 1.23 -16.34
N ALA A 289 16.92 0.99 -15.47
CA ALA A 289 16.69 0.83 -14.03
C ALA A 289 15.96 2.03 -13.41
N VAL A 290 16.35 3.26 -13.77
CA VAL A 290 15.67 4.48 -13.31
C VAL A 290 14.21 4.54 -13.80
N ARG A 291 13.97 4.22 -15.09
CA ARG A 291 12.60 4.16 -15.64
C ARG A 291 11.76 3.06 -14.98
N CYS A 292 12.37 1.91 -14.71
CA CYS A 292 11.73 0.79 -14.04
C CYS A 292 11.37 1.12 -12.59
N LEU A 293 12.21 1.85 -11.85
CA LEU A 293 11.86 2.34 -10.50
C LEU A 293 10.65 3.28 -10.54
N GLN A 294 10.61 4.22 -11.49
CA GLN A 294 9.46 5.11 -11.67
C GLN A 294 8.19 4.33 -12.05
N SER A 295 8.32 3.34 -12.95
CA SER A 295 7.22 2.44 -13.30
C SER A 295 6.76 1.60 -12.11
N LEU A 296 7.67 1.18 -11.24
CA LEU A 296 7.36 0.42 -10.03
C LEU A 296 6.60 1.28 -9.01
N ALA A 297 6.99 2.55 -8.85
CA ALA A 297 6.26 3.51 -8.04
C ALA A 297 4.80 3.66 -8.50
N LEU A 298 4.58 3.77 -9.82
CA LEU A 298 3.24 3.80 -10.41
C LEU A 298 2.46 2.50 -10.12
N ARG A 299 3.09 1.33 -10.21
CA ARG A 299 2.43 0.04 -9.91
C ARG A 299 2.03 -0.10 -8.44
N PHE A 300 2.79 0.46 -7.50
CA PHE A 300 2.37 0.55 -6.09
C PHE A 300 1.17 1.48 -5.91
N ARG A 301 1.14 2.60 -6.63
CA ARG A 301 -0.01 3.52 -6.63
C ARG A 301 -1.26 2.85 -7.20
N GLU A 302 -1.14 2.16 -8.33
CA GLU A 302 -2.22 1.39 -8.97
C GLU A 302 -2.75 0.31 -8.02
N LEU A 303 -1.84 -0.40 -7.33
CA LEU A 303 -2.24 -1.38 -6.31
C LEU A 303 -3.06 -0.72 -5.20
N ASN A 304 -2.63 0.44 -4.71
CA ASN A 304 -3.38 1.20 -3.72
C ASN A 304 -4.72 1.74 -4.28
N GLN A 305 -4.79 2.12 -5.56
CA GLN A 305 -6.03 2.56 -6.19
C GLN A 305 -7.05 1.43 -6.34
N LYS A 306 -6.59 0.22 -6.69
CA LYS A 306 -7.45 -0.97 -6.86
C LYS A 306 -7.97 -1.53 -5.53
N PHE A 307 -7.12 -1.57 -4.50
CA PHE A 307 -7.48 -2.22 -3.23
C PHE A 307 -7.75 -1.26 -2.07
N GLY A 308 -7.35 0.00 -2.18
CA GLY A 308 -7.35 0.94 -1.05
C GLY A 308 -8.73 1.25 -0.50
N LEU A 309 -9.78 1.15 -1.33
CA LEU A 309 -11.17 1.28 -0.90
C LEU A 309 -11.59 0.17 0.06
N LEU A 310 -11.02 -1.04 -0.09
CA LEU A 310 -11.30 -2.22 0.72
C LEU A 310 -10.53 -2.21 2.06
N PHE A 311 -9.51 -1.38 2.19
CA PHE A 311 -8.68 -1.33 3.38
C PHE A 311 -9.45 -0.78 4.57
N GLN A 312 -9.47 -1.55 5.66
CA GLN A 312 -10.04 -1.11 6.93
C GLN A 312 -9.07 -0.22 7.70
N SER A 313 -7.78 -0.35 7.42
CA SER A 313 -6.73 0.40 8.09
C SER A 313 -6.11 1.44 7.16
N GLY A 314 -6.09 2.70 7.61
CA GLY A 314 -5.32 3.74 6.91
C GLY A 314 -3.82 3.51 6.87
N MET A 315 -3.30 2.64 7.75
CA MET A 315 -1.89 2.24 7.70
C MET A 315 -1.56 1.46 6.42
N SER A 316 -2.49 0.67 5.89
CA SER A 316 -2.27 -0.12 4.67
C SER A 316 -2.04 0.79 3.46
N THR A 317 -2.87 1.82 3.31
CA THR A 317 -2.67 2.90 2.33
C THR A 317 -1.33 3.60 2.54
N SER A 318 -1.00 3.97 3.78
CA SER A 318 0.27 4.64 4.09
C SER A 318 1.48 3.77 3.75
N CYS A 319 1.44 2.46 3.99
CA CYS A 319 2.51 1.53 3.63
C CYS A 319 2.76 1.50 2.12
N LEU A 320 1.70 1.39 1.30
CA LEU A 320 1.85 1.38 -0.15
C LEU A 320 2.33 2.72 -0.70
N VAL A 321 1.82 3.84 -0.18
CA VAL A 321 2.31 5.19 -0.55
C VAL A 321 3.78 5.35 -0.20
N VAL A 322 4.23 4.79 0.93
CA VAL A 322 5.63 4.86 1.30
C VAL A 322 6.51 3.99 0.40
N GLN A 323 6.03 2.82 -0.04
CA GLN A 323 6.76 2.02 -1.04
C GLN A 323 6.89 2.73 -2.39
N GLU A 324 5.81 3.41 -2.83
CA GLU A 324 5.85 4.32 -3.97
C GLU A 324 6.92 5.42 -3.78
N GLU A 325 6.91 6.10 -2.63
CA GLU A 325 7.88 7.15 -2.30
C GLU A 325 9.33 6.63 -2.27
N VAL A 326 9.56 5.41 -1.77
CA VAL A 326 10.89 4.76 -1.76
C VAL A 326 11.38 4.54 -3.18
N CYS A 327 10.54 4.06 -4.09
CA CYS A 327 10.91 3.85 -5.48
C CYS A 327 11.25 5.16 -6.20
N ASP A 328 10.42 6.20 -6.01
CA ASP A 328 10.68 7.54 -6.55
C ASP A 328 11.97 8.15 -5.95
N PHE A 329 12.22 7.95 -4.65
CA PHE A 329 13.45 8.41 -3.98
C PHE A 329 14.69 7.71 -4.53
N LEU A 330 14.67 6.38 -4.67
CA LEU A 330 15.78 5.62 -5.25
C LEU A 330 16.05 6.06 -6.69
N ALA A 331 15.01 6.30 -7.50
CA ALA A 331 15.19 6.77 -8.87
C ALA A 331 15.90 8.12 -8.90
N ASN A 332 15.48 9.06 -8.05
CA ASN A 332 16.12 10.37 -7.92
C ASN A 332 17.57 10.26 -7.39
N ALA A 333 17.80 9.43 -6.37
CA ALA A 333 19.13 9.21 -5.81
C ALA A 333 20.09 8.62 -6.85
N THR A 334 19.63 7.65 -7.65
CA THR A 334 20.39 7.09 -8.77
C THR A 334 20.70 8.16 -9.82
N GLN A 335 19.73 8.98 -10.22
CA GLN A 335 19.97 10.07 -11.17
C GLN A 335 21.02 11.07 -10.66
N VAL A 336 21.01 11.39 -9.37
CA VAL A 336 22.00 12.27 -8.74
C VAL A 336 23.37 11.60 -8.64
N ALA A 337 23.43 10.32 -8.24
CA ALA A 337 24.67 9.57 -8.15
C ALA A 337 25.39 9.49 -9.51
N PHE A 338 24.63 9.42 -10.61
CA PHE A 338 25.12 9.34 -11.99
C PHE A 338 24.78 10.60 -12.81
N SER A 339 24.94 11.79 -12.23
CA SER A 339 24.53 13.06 -12.83
C SER A 339 25.19 13.36 -14.19
N GLU A 340 26.33 12.75 -14.53
CA GLU A 340 26.98 12.87 -15.85
C GLU A 340 26.19 12.20 -16.96
N ILE A 341 25.37 11.21 -16.63
CA ILE A 341 24.51 10.51 -17.59
C ILE A 341 23.18 11.23 -17.74
N PHE A 342 22.56 11.63 -16.61
CA PHE A 342 21.20 12.17 -16.60
C PHE A 342 21.14 13.70 -16.71
N GLY A 343 22.28 14.39 -16.53
CA GLY A 343 22.34 15.84 -16.46
C GLY A 343 21.77 16.39 -15.15
N PRO A 344 21.60 17.72 -15.04
CA PRO A 344 21.01 18.34 -13.87
C PRO A 344 19.57 17.86 -13.68
N THR A 345 19.31 17.21 -12.55
CA THR A 345 17.96 16.78 -12.18
C THR A 345 17.10 18.01 -11.90
N LYS A 346 15.94 18.11 -12.57
CA LYS A 346 14.92 19.09 -12.17
C LYS A 346 14.61 18.86 -10.69
N PRO A 347 14.40 19.92 -9.90
CA PRO A 347 13.91 19.75 -8.54
C PRO A 347 12.68 18.83 -8.61
N PRO A 348 12.58 17.80 -7.75
CA PRO A 348 11.43 16.92 -7.78
C PRO A 348 10.19 17.81 -7.76
N SER A 349 9.28 17.60 -8.72
CA SER A 349 7.97 18.25 -8.66
C SER A 349 7.45 18.05 -7.25
N ASP A 350 6.97 19.11 -6.62
CA ASP A 350 6.47 19.18 -5.23
C ASP A 350 5.28 18.22 -4.99
N ARG A 351 5.47 16.93 -5.26
CA ARG A 351 4.70 15.83 -4.69
C ARG A 351 5.04 15.90 -3.23
N ARG A 352 4.31 16.76 -2.51
CA ARG A 352 4.38 16.96 -1.08
C ARG A 352 4.61 15.60 -0.45
N ARG A 353 5.86 15.30 -0.04
CA ARG A 353 6.15 14.13 0.79
C ARG A 353 5.20 14.30 1.96
N LYS A 354 4.09 13.56 1.96
CA LYS A 354 3.07 13.76 2.98
C LYS A 354 3.80 13.43 4.28
N LYS A 355 3.62 14.23 5.34
CA LYS A 355 4.26 13.98 6.64
C LYS A 355 3.83 12.60 7.12
N SER A 356 4.60 11.57 6.75
CA SER A 356 4.39 10.19 7.10
C SER A 356 5.02 9.96 8.46
N THR A 357 4.30 9.24 9.31
CA THR A 357 4.81 8.87 10.63
C THR A 357 5.77 7.67 10.56
N LEU A 358 5.84 6.99 9.41
CA LEU A 358 6.64 5.78 9.21
C LEU A 358 8.15 6.08 9.27
N LEU A 359 8.93 5.14 9.81
CA LEU A 359 10.37 5.28 10.01
C LEU A 359 11.12 5.50 8.69
N ILE A 360 10.85 4.65 7.69
CA ILE A 360 11.54 4.72 6.40
C ILE A 360 11.34 6.09 5.73
N SER A 361 10.15 6.69 5.81
CA SER A 361 9.91 8.05 5.29
C SER A 361 10.76 9.10 5.99
N LYS A 362 10.96 8.98 7.32
CA LYS A 362 11.84 9.89 8.08
C LYS A 362 13.30 9.66 7.71
N LEU A 363 13.73 8.40 7.60
CA LEU A 363 15.07 8.07 7.14
C LEU A 363 15.33 8.67 5.76
N MET A 364 14.41 8.51 4.81
CA MET A 364 14.55 9.07 3.46
C MET A 364 14.71 10.59 3.47
N ILE A 365 14.04 11.31 4.39
CA ILE A 365 14.24 12.77 4.53
C ILE A 365 15.66 13.08 5.02
N GLU A 366 16.16 12.35 6.02
CA GLU A 366 17.52 12.54 6.52
C GLU A 366 18.57 12.12 5.48
N MET A 367 18.37 11.01 4.77
CA MET A 367 19.25 10.56 3.68
C MET A 367 19.23 11.53 2.50
N ASP A 368 18.06 12.10 2.17
CA ASP A 368 17.97 13.13 1.15
C ASP A 368 18.86 14.31 1.53
N LYS A 369 18.67 14.84 2.75
CA LYS A 369 19.41 15.99 3.28
C LYS A 369 20.90 15.75 3.44
N HIS A 370 21.30 14.58 3.94
CA HIS A 370 22.67 14.30 4.36
C HIS A 370 23.49 13.48 3.34
N ILE A 371 22.84 12.85 2.36
CA ILE A 371 23.51 12.02 1.34
C ILE A 371 23.16 12.54 -0.07
N VAL A 372 21.88 12.60 -0.45
CA VAL A 372 21.47 12.93 -1.82
C VAL A 372 21.76 14.39 -2.19
N GLN A 373 21.42 15.36 -1.35
CA GLN A 373 21.68 16.77 -1.65
C GLN A 373 23.20 17.07 -1.73
N PRO A 374 24.06 16.56 -0.83
CA PRO A 374 25.51 16.68 -0.99
C PRO A 374 26.04 16.06 -2.28
N MET A 375 25.47 14.93 -2.74
CA MET A 375 25.85 14.31 -4.03
C MET A 375 25.55 15.18 -5.26
N LYS A 376 24.75 16.25 -5.14
CA LYS A 376 24.52 17.20 -6.25
C LYS A 376 25.66 18.19 -6.45
N SER A 377 26.53 18.35 -5.45
CA SER A 377 27.77 19.12 -5.60
C SER A 377 28.75 18.37 -6.51
N PRO A 378 29.72 19.07 -7.14
CA PRO A 378 30.70 18.42 -8.00
C PRO A 378 31.62 17.50 -7.19
N LEU A 379 31.20 16.23 -7.06
CA LEU A 379 31.93 15.15 -6.41
C LEU A 379 32.41 14.14 -7.45
N GLU A 380 33.56 13.54 -7.19
CA GLU A 380 34.07 12.44 -8.01
C GLU A 380 33.06 11.27 -8.04
N PRO A 381 32.93 10.57 -9.19
CA PRO A 381 32.03 9.43 -9.35
C PRO A 381 32.21 8.36 -8.27
N ILE A 382 33.46 8.12 -7.86
CA ILE A 382 33.80 7.10 -6.85
C ILE A 382 33.18 7.41 -5.49
N VAL A 383 33.17 8.69 -5.10
CA VAL A 383 32.60 9.16 -3.82
C VAL A 383 31.08 9.07 -3.87
N ARG A 384 30.46 9.49 -4.99
CA ARG A 384 29.01 9.33 -5.20
C ARG A 384 28.58 7.87 -5.21
N ALA A 385 29.36 7.00 -5.83
CA ALA A 385 29.09 5.57 -5.84
C ALA A 385 29.19 4.97 -4.44
N ALA A 386 30.19 5.35 -3.64
CA ALA A 386 30.29 4.93 -2.24
C ALA A 386 29.06 5.38 -1.42
N ALA A 387 28.68 6.66 -1.53
CA ALA A 387 27.49 7.19 -0.86
C ALA A 387 26.19 6.50 -1.30
N MET A 388 26.05 6.18 -2.58
CA MET A 388 24.90 5.45 -3.11
C MET A 388 24.83 4.02 -2.58
N LEU A 389 25.96 3.33 -2.39
CA LEU A 389 25.98 1.99 -1.79
C LEU A 389 25.50 2.02 -0.32
N GLU A 390 25.96 2.98 0.46
CA GLU A 390 25.48 3.19 1.84
C GLU A 390 23.99 3.54 1.86
N LEU A 391 23.52 4.31 0.87
CA LEU A 391 22.11 4.64 0.73
C LEU A 391 21.26 3.40 0.45
N LEU A 392 21.68 2.53 -0.47
CA LEU A 392 20.98 1.27 -0.74
C LEU A 392 20.94 0.38 0.51
N GLU A 393 22.04 0.31 1.26
CA GLU A 393 22.11 -0.47 2.49
C GLU A 393 21.16 0.06 3.56
N GLY A 394 21.11 1.39 3.76
CA GLY A 394 20.19 2.03 4.69
C GLY A 394 18.71 1.77 4.35
N VAL A 395 18.35 1.77 3.06
CA VAL A 395 16.97 1.48 2.62
C VAL A 395 16.58 0.02 2.87
N LEU A 396 17.50 -0.92 2.67
CA LEU A 396 17.24 -2.36 2.85
C LEU A 396 17.19 -2.78 4.33
N THR A 397 18.03 -2.16 5.17
CA THR A 397 18.16 -2.53 6.59
C THR A 397 17.06 -1.95 7.47
N VAL A 398 16.38 -0.89 7.01
CA VAL A 398 15.25 -0.32 7.73
C VAL A 398 13.99 -1.13 7.45
N PRO A 399 13.28 -1.57 8.51
CA PRO A 399 12.09 -2.38 8.34
C PRO A 399 11.00 -1.57 7.65
N THR A 400 10.46 -2.11 6.56
CA THR A 400 9.32 -1.50 5.89
C THR A 400 8.03 -2.22 6.29
N PRO A 401 7.10 -1.56 6.98
CA PRO A 401 5.94 -2.23 7.58
C PRO A 401 5.00 -2.81 6.53
N PHE A 402 4.48 -4.01 6.78
CA PHE A 402 3.49 -4.63 5.90
C PHE A 402 2.10 -3.97 6.04
N PRO A 403 1.33 -3.86 4.93
CA PRO A 403 -0.05 -3.40 5.00
C PRO A 403 -0.86 -4.29 5.95
N ARG A 404 -1.62 -3.70 6.88
CA ARG A 404 -2.41 -4.48 7.84
C ARG A 404 -3.48 -5.34 7.17
N ASP A 405 -4.03 -4.84 6.07
CA ASP A 405 -5.06 -5.55 5.30
C ASP A 405 -4.47 -6.72 4.46
N PHE A 406 -3.13 -6.86 4.38
CA PHE A 406 -2.46 -8.04 3.81
C PHE A 406 -2.86 -9.33 4.53
N PHE A 407 -3.06 -9.26 5.86
CA PHE A 407 -3.38 -10.41 6.71
C PHE A 407 -4.86 -10.80 6.70
N CYS A 408 -5.68 -10.14 5.87
CA CYS A 408 -7.11 -10.37 5.75
C CYS A 408 -7.46 -10.61 4.27
N PRO A 409 -7.15 -11.80 3.72
CA PRO A 409 -7.58 -12.17 2.37
C PRO A 409 -9.10 -12.04 2.26
N ARG A 410 -9.58 -11.36 1.23
CA ARG A 410 -11.01 -11.08 1.01
C ARG A 410 -11.32 -11.20 -0.46
N ALA A 411 -12.52 -11.67 -0.74
CA ALA A 411 -13.10 -11.55 -2.06
C ALA A 411 -13.20 -10.09 -2.47
N GLU A 412 -12.75 -9.78 -3.68
CA GLU A 412 -12.96 -8.47 -4.29
C GLU A 412 -14.44 -8.37 -4.70
N PRO A 413 -15.23 -7.46 -4.13
CA PRO A 413 -16.59 -7.24 -4.57
C PRO A 413 -16.58 -6.66 -5.99
N VAL A 414 -17.27 -7.34 -6.90
CA VAL A 414 -17.29 -7.01 -8.32
C VAL A 414 -18.45 -6.09 -8.66
N ALA A 415 -18.18 -4.92 -9.25
CA ALA A 415 -19.19 -4.04 -9.81
C ALA A 415 -19.74 -4.57 -11.13
N HIS A 416 -21.03 -4.32 -11.36
CA HIS A 416 -21.64 -4.54 -12.66
C HIS A 416 -21.64 -3.23 -13.43
N LEU A 417 -21.03 -3.22 -14.61
CA LEU A 417 -21.10 -2.15 -15.60
C LEU A 417 -21.84 -2.69 -16.83
N ASN A 418 -22.74 -1.88 -17.37
CA ASN A 418 -23.39 -2.08 -18.65
C ASN A 418 -23.28 -0.77 -19.46
N LEU A 419 -22.92 -0.91 -20.73
CA LEU A 419 -22.71 0.19 -21.66
C LEU A 419 -23.57 -0.09 -22.89
N VAL A 420 -24.44 0.86 -23.22
CA VAL A 420 -25.42 0.71 -24.30
C VAL A 420 -25.33 1.95 -25.21
N PRO A 421 -25.36 1.82 -26.54
CA PRO A 421 -25.41 2.98 -27.43
C PRO A 421 -26.66 3.84 -27.19
N PHE A 422 -26.53 5.16 -27.30
CA PHE A 422 -27.60 6.13 -27.14
C PHE A 422 -27.72 7.08 -28.35
N PRO A 423 -28.94 7.33 -28.88
CA PRO A 423 -30.22 6.71 -28.50
C PRO A 423 -30.23 5.22 -28.81
N ALA A 424 -31.08 4.44 -28.12
CA ALA A 424 -31.25 3.00 -28.36
C ALA A 424 -31.93 2.67 -29.72
N GLU A 425 -31.81 3.58 -30.70
CA GLU A 425 -32.40 3.53 -32.05
C GLU A 425 -31.77 2.49 -32.97
N ASN A 426 -30.94 1.59 -32.46
CA ASN A 426 -30.56 0.38 -33.21
C ASN A 426 -31.72 -0.63 -33.33
N ALA A 427 -32.87 -0.37 -32.69
CA ALA A 427 -34.09 -1.17 -32.88
C ALA A 427 -34.81 -0.90 -34.21
N GLU A 428 -34.62 0.26 -34.87
CA GLU A 428 -35.20 0.54 -36.20
C GLU A 428 -34.29 0.11 -37.36
N PHE A 429 -33.02 -0.23 -37.08
CA PHE A 429 -31.99 -0.48 -38.12
C PHE A 429 -31.30 -1.85 -38.04
N GLY A 430 -31.91 -2.84 -37.36
CA GLY A 430 -31.54 -4.26 -37.52
C GLY A 430 -30.23 -4.70 -36.87
N GLY A 431 -29.61 -3.89 -36.01
CA GLY A 431 -28.41 -4.26 -35.26
C GLY A 431 -28.71 -5.32 -34.20
N LYS A 432 -27.93 -6.42 -34.17
CA LYS A 432 -28.00 -7.39 -33.08
C LYS A 432 -27.62 -6.71 -31.74
N PRO A 433 -28.29 -7.03 -30.63
CA PRO A 433 -28.00 -6.43 -29.31
C PRO A 433 -26.57 -6.70 -28.81
N ASP A 434 -25.87 -7.69 -29.37
CA ASP A 434 -24.48 -8.06 -29.06
C ASP A 434 -23.47 -7.70 -30.18
N GLY A 435 -23.88 -6.88 -31.16
CA GLY A 435 -23.04 -6.45 -32.29
C GLY A 435 -22.11 -5.26 -31.97
N PRO A 436 -21.11 -4.99 -32.82
CA PRO A 436 -20.28 -3.79 -32.70
C PRO A 436 -21.13 -2.52 -32.81
N ILE A 437 -20.75 -1.46 -32.11
CA ILE A 437 -21.41 -0.15 -32.21
C ILE A 437 -21.00 0.48 -33.53
N GLU A 438 -21.97 0.73 -34.41
CA GLU A 438 -21.75 1.47 -35.66
C GLU A 438 -21.74 2.98 -35.41
N CYS A 439 -20.75 3.67 -35.94
CA CYS A 439 -20.62 5.12 -35.84
C CYS A 439 -19.99 5.70 -37.10
N PHE A 440 -20.21 7.00 -37.32
CA PHE A 440 -19.62 7.71 -38.45
C PHE A 440 -18.34 8.43 -38.02
N PRO A 441 -17.28 8.41 -38.85
CA PRO A 441 -16.10 9.22 -38.60
C PRO A 441 -16.48 10.70 -38.48
N SER A 442 -15.74 11.45 -37.67
CA SER A 442 -15.96 12.88 -37.43
C SER A 442 -17.27 13.25 -36.73
N ILE A 443 -18.11 12.30 -36.31
CA ILE A 443 -19.35 12.55 -35.57
C ILE A 443 -19.22 12.03 -34.12
N CYS A 444 -19.66 12.85 -33.15
CA CYS A 444 -19.76 12.43 -31.76
C CYS A 444 -20.85 11.36 -31.60
N PHE A 445 -20.60 10.35 -30.78
CA PHE A 445 -21.61 9.36 -30.41
C PHE A 445 -21.76 9.30 -28.90
N TYR A 446 -22.91 8.80 -28.43
CA TYR A 446 -23.25 8.76 -27.02
C TYR A 446 -23.41 7.31 -26.55
N LEU A 447 -22.94 7.03 -25.34
CA LEU A 447 -23.16 5.75 -24.67
C LEU A 447 -23.93 6.01 -23.37
N GLN A 448 -25.04 5.32 -23.19
CA GLN A 448 -25.68 5.22 -21.89
C GLN A 448 -24.91 4.24 -21.01
N VAL A 449 -24.51 4.71 -19.84
CA VAL A 449 -23.86 3.92 -18.81
C VAL A 449 -24.87 3.60 -17.74
N ASN A 450 -25.00 2.32 -17.41
CA ASN A 450 -25.80 1.87 -16.28
C ASN A 450 -25.02 0.80 -15.51
N GLY A 451 -25.17 0.76 -14.20
CA GLY A 451 -24.48 -0.26 -13.42
C GLY A 451 -24.82 -0.25 -11.95
N LYS A 452 -24.11 -1.07 -11.20
CA LYS A 452 -24.30 -1.22 -9.76
C LYS A 452 -23.00 -1.51 -9.04
N ILE A 453 -22.70 -0.68 -8.04
CA ILE A 453 -21.68 -0.95 -7.04
C ILE A 453 -22.27 -1.93 -6.00
N PRO A 454 -21.55 -3.00 -5.62
CA PRO A 454 -22.05 -3.94 -4.62
C PRO A 454 -22.31 -3.27 -3.28
N LYS A 455 -23.44 -3.60 -2.65
CA LYS A 455 -23.77 -3.10 -1.30
C LYS A 455 -22.68 -3.46 -0.28
N SER A 456 -22.06 -4.63 -0.42
CA SER A 456 -20.93 -5.06 0.40
C SER A 456 -19.74 -4.10 0.28
N LEU A 457 -19.43 -3.60 -0.91
CA LEU A 457 -18.37 -2.61 -1.12
C LEU A 457 -18.72 -1.27 -0.46
N MET A 458 -19.93 -0.78 -0.68
CA MET A 458 -20.39 0.48 -0.07
C MET A 458 -20.40 0.45 1.46
N GLN A 459 -20.77 -0.68 2.05
CA GLN A 459 -20.83 -0.85 3.51
C GLN A 459 -19.45 -1.06 4.14
N ASN A 460 -18.56 -1.78 3.46
CA ASN A 460 -17.23 -2.11 3.97
C ASN A 460 -16.19 -1.02 3.69
N ALA A 461 -16.47 -0.10 2.78
CA ALA A 461 -15.59 1.03 2.49
C ALA A 461 -15.36 1.85 3.76
N ARG A 462 -14.08 2.08 4.11
CA ARG A 462 -13.71 2.86 5.29
C ARG A 462 -14.23 4.30 5.24
N ARG A 463 -14.40 4.82 4.03
CA ARG A 463 -14.97 6.14 3.76
C ARG A 463 -16.18 5.98 2.84
N PRO A 464 -17.26 6.75 3.05
CA PRO A 464 -18.40 6.73 2.14
C PRO A 464 -17.98 7.07 0.72
N ILE A 465 -18.50 6.31 -0.25
CA ILE A 465 -18.41 6.60 -1.67
C ILE A 465 -19.38 7.74 -1.98
N VAL A 466 -18.90 8.82 -2.60
CA VAL A 466 -19.69 10.01 -2.92
C VAL A 466 -20.05 10.12 -4.39
N CYS A 467 -19.22 9.57 -5.28
CA CYS A 467 -19.55 9.49 -6.70
C CYS A 467 -18.92 8.25 -7.34
N VAL A 468 -19.51 7.82 -8.44
CA VAL A 468 -18.95 6.83 -9.36
C VAL A 468 -18.53 7.57 -10.62
N PHE A 469 -17.49 7.09 -11.28
CA PHE A 469 -17.08 7.59 -12.57
C PHE A 469 -16.58 6.44 -13.44
N VAL A 470 -16.50 6.68 -14.75
CA VAL A 470 -15.96 5.71 -15.71
C VAL A 470 -14.75 6.32 -16.40
N TRP A 471 -13.67 5.55 -16.46
CA TRP A 471 -12.55 5.82 -17.34
C TRP A 471 -12.79 5.10 -18.66
N CYS A 472 -12.65 5.84 -19.74
CA CYS A 472 -12.73 5.33 -21.10
C CYS A 472 -11.35 5.37 -21.71
N ARG A 473 -11.03 4.34 -22.49
CA ARG A 473 -9.84 4.30 -23.32
C ARG A 473 -10.19 3.75 -24.68
N LEU A 474 -10.06 4.58 -25.71
CA LEU A 474 -10.28 4.16 -27.08
C LEU A 474 -8.97 3.70 -27.74
N LEU A 475 -9.02 2.55 -28.42
CA LEU A 475 -7.89 1.95 -29.13
C LEU A 475 -8.26 1.65 -30.58
N TYR A 476 -7.44 2.05 -31.53
CA TYR A 476 -7.56 1.57 -32.92
C TYR A 476 -7.10 0.11 -33.01
N SER A 477 -7.93 -0.73 -33.62
CA SER A 477 -7.68 -2.17 -33.77
C SER A 477 -7.14 -2.50 -35.16
N SER A 478 -7.89 -2.16 -36.21
CA SER A 478 -7.57 -2.51 -37.60
C SER A 478 -8.34 -1.60 -38.57
N PRO A 479 -7.89 -1.47 -39.84
CA PRO A 479 -8.69 -0.83 -40.89
C PRO A 479 -9.95 -1.66 -41.20
N LEU A 480 -10.90 -1.05 -41.91
CA LEU A 480 -11.97 -1.80 -42.56
C LEU A 480 -11.34 -2.58 -43.71
N ASP A 481 -11.52 -3.90 -43.75
CA ASP A 481 -11.04 -4.70 -44.88
C ASP A 481 -11.80 -4.26 -46.15
N GLU A 482 -11.08 -3.71 -47.13
CA GLU A 482 -11.55 -3.63 -48.51
C GLU A 482 -11.50 -5.06 -49.08
N GLU A 483 -12.55 -5.46 -49.79
CA GLU A 483 -12.86 -6.81 -50.27
C GLU A 483 -11.66 -7.71 -50.66
N GLU A 484 -11.80 -9.01 -50.36
CA GLU A 484 -10.88 -10.11 -50.71
C GLU A 484 -10.28 -9.98 -52.12
N ASP A 485 -8.97 -9.72 -52.21
CA ASP A 485 -8.05 -10.35 -53.16
C ASP A 485 -6.65 -9.73 -53.03
N THR A 486 -5.85 -10.19 -52.07
CA THR A 486 -4.42 -10.54 -52.26
C THR A 486 -3.78 -10.93 -50.93
N GLU A 487 -3.20 -12.13 -50.89
CA GLU A 487 -2.29 -12.56 -49.81
C GLU A 487 -1.11 -11.59 -49.68
N ALA A 488 -1.19 -10.68 -48.70
CA ALA A 488 -0.06 -9.87 -48.28
C ALA A 488 0.26 -10.16 -46.80
N PRO A 489 1.54 -10.23 -46.42
CA PRO A 489 1.95 -10.74 -45.12
C PRO A 489 1.51 -9.79 -44.01
N ALA A 490 0.99 -10.37 -42.92
CA ALA A 490 0.56 -9.70 -41.70
C ALA A 490 1.63 -8.69 -41.23
N LYS A 491 1.45 -7.42 -41.60
CA LYS A 491 2.18 -6.31 -41.00
C LYS A 491 1.62 -6.14 -39.59
N GLU A 492 2.48 -6.32 -38.59
CA GLU A 492 2.18 -6.00 -37.19
C GLU A 492 1.52 -4.62 -37.12
N ALA A 493 0.22 -4.60 -36.86
CA ALA A 493 -0.54 -3.37 -36.71
C ALA A 493 0.02 -2.61 -35.51
N ILE A 494 0.80 -1.57 -35.80
CA ILE A 494 1.21 -0.57 -34.82
C ILE A 494 -0.09 0.00 -34.26
N LYS A 495 -0.43 -0.37 -33.02
CA LYS A 495 -1.56 0.21 -32.26
C LYS A 495 -1.33 1.72 -32.13
N ALA A 496 -1.76 2.48 -33.13
CA ALA A 496 -1.72 3.93 -33.11
C ALA A 496 -2.62 4.39 -31.97
N ARG A 497 -2.02 5.01 -30.95
CA ARG A 497 -2.77 5.62 -29.86
C ARG A 497 -3.41 6.89 -30.40
N ILE A 498 -4.73 6.88 -30.56
CA ILE A 498 -5.48 8.12 -30.68
C ILE A 498 -5.32 8.85 -29.33
N PRO A 499 -4.95 10.14 -29.29
CA PRO A 499 -4.84 10.87 -28.05
C PRO A 499 -6.22 10.95 -27.36
N ASP A 500 -6.41 10.13 -26.34
CA ASP A 500 -7.60 10.16 -25.49
C ASP A 500 -7.42 11.27 -24.44
N VAL A 501 -8.20 12.35 -24.57
CA VAL A 501 -8.07 13.58 -23.74
C VAL A 501 -9.20 13.70 -22.71
N ARG A 502 -10.13 12.74 -22.59
CA ARG A 502 -11.23 12.88 -21.64
C ARG A 502 -10.89 12.20 -20.30
N GLY A 503 -10.83 13.02 -19.24
CA GLY A 503 -10.69 12.57 -17.86
C GLY A 503 -11.91 11.78 -17.37
N PRO A 504 -11.94 11.35 -16.10
CA PRO A 504 -13.02 10.51 -15.57
C PRO A 504 -14.39 11.18 -15.72
N HIS A 505 -15.35 10.47 -16.32
CA HIS A 505 -16.73 10.93 -16.47
C HIS A 505 -17.54 10.61 -15.21
N ASN A 506 -17.95 11.64 -14.47
CA ASN A 506 -18.74 11.46 -13.25
C ASN A 506 -20.17 11.01 -13.57
N LEU A 507 -20.65 10.04 -12.81
CA LEU A 507 -21.99 9.46 -12.91
C LEU A 507 -22.79 9.71 -11.65
N PHE A 508 -24.12 9.74 -11.79
CA PHE A 508 -25.03 9.86 -10.65
C PHE A 508 -25.11 8.52 -9.90
N LEU A 509 -24.72 8.51 -8.63
CA LEU A 509 -24.81 7.35 -7.75
C LEU A 509 -26.06 7.46 -6.85
N LEU A 510 -26.91 6.44 -6.90
CA LEU A 510 -28.07 6.29 -6.03
C LEU A 510 -27.68 5.57 -4.72
N ALA A 511 -28.49 5.77 -3.67
CA ALA A 511 -28.25 5.20 -2.34
C ALA A 511 -28.25 3.66 -2.30
N ASP A 512 -28.87 3.00 -3.28
CA ASP A 512 -28.89 1.54 -3.40
C ASP A 512 -27.67 0.96 -4.15
N GLY A 513 -26.74 1.83 -4.55
CA GLY A 513 -25.52 1.52 -5.27
C GLY A 513 -25.66 1.52 -6.79
N ARG A 514 -26.86 1.77 -7.34
CA ARG A 514 -27.05 1.90 -8.79
C ARG A 514 -26.47 3.22 -9.28
N PHE A 515 -25.86 3.20 -10.45
CA PHE A 515 -25.39 4.40 -11.11
C PHE A 515 -25.85 4.43 -12.57
N HIS A 516 -26.07 5.64 -13.08
CA HIS A 516 -26.40 5.86 -14.48
C HIS A 516 -25.85 7.20 -14.97
N GLY A 517 -25.68 7.33 -16.29
CA GLY A 517 -25.35 8.58 -16.95
C GLY A 517 -25.10 8.38 -18.44
N THR A 518 -24.67 9.44 -19.11
CA THR A 518 -24.38 9.43 -20.55
C THR A 518 -22.93 9.83 -20.76
N LEU A 519 -22.19 9.01 -21.50
CA LEU A 519 -20.84 9.32 -21.99
C LEU A 519 -20.97 9.90 -23.37
N GLU A 520 -20.51 11.13 -23.53
CA GLU A 520 -20.26 11.69 -24.84
C GLU A 520 -18.86 11.26 -25.29
N MET A 521 -18.80 10.55 -26.41
CA MET A 521 -17.55 10.10 -27.01
C MET A 521 -17.10 11.09 -28.08
N ALA A 522 -15.80 11.40 -28.08
CA ALA A 522 -15.20 12.25 -29.08
C ALA A 522 -15.33 11.62 -30.48
N PRO A 523 -15.41 12.43 -31.54
CA PRO A 523 -15.51 11.93 -32.89
C PRO A 523 -14.26 11.14 -33.27
N LEU A 524 -14.46 10.03 -33.98
CA LEU A 524 -13.35 9.20 -34.46
C LEU A 524 -12.70 9.86 -35.69
N PRO A 525 -11.37 9.96 -35.75
CA PRO A 525 -10.69 10.64 -36.86
C PRO A 525 -10.76 9.85 -38.17
N ASP A 526 -10.72 8.52 -38.09
CA ASP A 526 -10.52 7.61 -39.22
C ASP A 526 -11.57 6.50 -39.26
N GLU A 527 -11.73 5.87 -40.43
CA GLU A 527 -12.49 4.63 -40.59
C GLU A 527 -11.71 3.44 -40.04
N GLY A 528 -12.42 2.43 -39.54
CA GLY A 528 -11.83 1.20 -39.03
C GLY A 528 -12.56 0.59 -37.85
N HIS A 529 -11.95 -0.45 -37.30
CA HIS A 529 -12.36 -1.10 -36.07
C HIS A 529 -11.64 -0.47 -34.87
N PHE A 530 -12.41 -0.09 -33.87
CA PHE A 530 -11.93 0.46 -32.62
C PHE A 530 -12.40 -0.40 -31.45
N VAL A 531 -11.63 -0.40 -30.37
CA VAL A 531 -11.97 -1.03 -29.10
C VAL A 531 -12.06 0.05 -28.04
N LEU A 532 -13.24 0.19 -27.45
CA LEU A 532 -13.44 1.00 -26.25
C LEU A 532 -13.23 0.11 -25.03
N GLU A 533 -12.14 0.34 -24.31
CA GLU A 533 -11.91 -0.25 -22.99
C GLU A 533 -12.47 0.68 -21.92
N THR A 534 -13.27 0.14 -21.00
CA THR A 534 -13.82 0.92 -19.89
C THR A 534 -13.46 0.32 -18.54
N LYS A 535 -13.26 1.21 -17.57
CA LYS A 535 -13.03 0.88 -16.15
C LYS A 535 -13.96 1.69 -15.27
N VAL A 536 -14.50 1.05 -14.24
CA VAL A 536 -15.29 1.73 -13.21
C VAL A 536 -14.37 2.21 -12.09
N GLY A 537 -14.56 3.44 -11.65
CA GLY A 537 -13.98 3.93 -10.43
C GLY A 537 -14.98 4.67 -9.57
N CYS A 538 -14.55 5.01 -8.36
CA CYS A 538 -15.36 5.78 -7.45
C CYS A 538 -14.51 6.76 -6.66
N ARG A 539 -15.14 7.82 -6.15
CA ARG A 539 -14.50 8.81 -5.30
C ARG A 539 -15.06 8.70 -3.90
N ASP A 540 -14.17 8.73 -2.90
CA ASP A 540 -14.58 8.78 -1.50
C ASP A 540 -14.86 10.21 -1.02
N SER A 541 -15.41 10.34 0.18
CA SER A 541 -15.71 11.64 0.79
C SER A 541 -14.52 12.56 1.04
N ARG A 542 -13.28 12.11 0.80
CA ARG A 542 -12.06 12.93 0.86
C ARG A 542 -11.55 13.31 -0.53
N GLY A 543 -12.25 12.92 -1.58
CA GLY A 543 -11.85 13.17 -2.95
C GLY A 543 -10.82 12.18 -3.49
N ALA A 544 -10.52 11.09 -2.78
CA ALA A 544 -9.61 10.06 -3.30
C ALA A 544 -10.35 9.17 -4.31
N GLU A 545 -9.67 8.88 -5.41
CA GLU A 545 -10.20 8.08 -6.52
C GLU A 545 -9.69 6.63 -6.42
N TRP A 546 -10.61 5.69 -6.60
CA TRP A 546 -10.38 4.26 -6.45
C TRP A 546 -10.90 3.52 -7.67
N GLU A 547 -10.20 2.47 -8.09
CA GLU A 547 -10.66 1.55 -9.12
C GLU A 547 -11.55 0.48 -8.48
N VAL A 548 -12.63 0.10 -9.18
CA VAL A 548 -13.55 -0.94 -8.72
C VAL A 548 -13.54 -2.08 -9.73
N SER A 549 -13.17 -3.28 -9.26
CA SER A 549 -13.12 -4.48 -10.09
C SER A 549 -14.49 -4.78 -10.72
N THR A 550 -14.50 -5.10 -12.02
CA THR A 550 -15.69 -5.52 -12.78
C THR A 550 -15.58 -6.99 -13.17
N ALA A 551 -16.69 -7.65 -13.56
CA ALA A 551 -16.72 -9.10 -13.81
C ALA A 551 -15.73 -9.52 -14.91
N THR A 552 -15.42 -8.61 -15.80
CA THR A 552 -14.26 -8.62 -16.67
C THR A 552 -13.32 -7.48 -16.25
N ASP A 553 -12.00 -7.66 -16.29
CA ASP A 553 -11.00 -6.63 -15.91
C ASP A 553 -11.14 -5.32 -16.73
N SER A 554 -11.85 -5.38 -17.86
CA SER A 554 -12.34 -4.23 -18.61
C SER A 554 -13.59 -4.64 -19.40
N CYS A 555 -14.63 -3.81 -19.43
CA CYS A 555 -15.70 -3.98 -20.41
C CYS A 555 -15.16 -3.42 -21.74
N LYS A 556 -15.00 -4.31 -22.72
CA LYS A 556 -14.50 -3.99 -24.06
C LYS A 556 -15.68 -3.96 -25.00
N ILE A 557 -15.86 -2.84 -25.69
CA ILE A 557 -16.86 -2.71 -26.76
C ILE A 557 -16.14 -2.54 -28.08
N LEU A 558 -16.55 -3.32 -29.07
CA LEU A 558 -16.12 -3.15 -30.45
C LEU A 558 -16.94 -2.01 -31.08
N ILE A 559 -16.23 -1.08 -31.72
CA ILE A 559 -16.81 0.04 -32.44
C ILE A 559 -16.38 -0.07 -33.89
N HIS A 560 -17.34 0.03 -34.79
CA HIS A 560 -17.15 0.05 -36.23
C HIS A 560 -17.36 1.48 -36.72
N SER A 561 -16.32 2.09 -37.32
CA SER A 561 -16.42 3.43 -37.90
C SER A 561 -16.30 3.37 -39.41
N SER A 562 -17.35 3.74 -40.12
CA SER A 562 -17.40 3.71 -41.59
C SER A 562 -18.18 4.91 -42.14
N ARG A 563 -17.76 5.47 -43.29
CA ARG A 563 -18.52 6.50 -44.04
C ARG A 563 -19.59 5.88 -44.93
N SER A 564 -19.45 4.60 -45.30
CA SER A 564 -20.42 3.84 -46.08
C SER A 564 -21.09 2.74 -45.24
N ARG A 565 -22.39 2.56 -45.43
CA ARG A 565 -23.14 1.44 -44.84
C ARG A 565 -22.73 0.12 -45.46
#